data_AF-A0A832EM47-F1
#
_entry.id   AF-A0A832EM47-F1
#
_cell.length_a   1.000
_cell.length_b   1.000
_cell.length_c   1.000
_cell.angle_alpha   90.00
_cell.angle_beta   90.00
_cell.angle_gamma   90.00
#
_symmetry.space_group_name_H-M   'P 1'
#
loop_
_entity.id
_entity.type
_entity.pdbx_description
1 polymer ?
#
loop_
_entity_poly.entity_id
_entity_poly.type
_entity_poly.pdbx_seq_one_letter_code
_entity_poly.pdbx_strand_id
1 'polypeptide(L)'
;MENKSSSKFNEDWLALILGLFLFVLSLIMIFGFDLLGWVVKSHVWTELGSCLKPASKTYAGLSGLLSLFSTYLFLLILMLAGGALLKANLKRFALGFTAVFWISYICWILGCWAFIAATPNELSKFGIGWSLNLTAEAGYIIAL
;
A
#
# COMPACT_ATOMS: atom_id res chain seq x y z
N MET A 1 -2.79 -12.31 -46.79
CA MET A 1 -1.84 -12.44 -45.68
C MET A 1 -2.13 -11.30 -44.70
N GLU A 2 -2.99 -11.56 -43.71
CA GLU A 2 -3.31 -10.58 -42.67
C GLU A 2 -2.07 -10.34 -41.82
N ASN A 3 -1.56 -9.11 -41.86
CA ASN A 3 -0.45 -8.67 -41.04
C ASN A 3 -1.00 -8.37 -39.64
N LYS A 4 -1.19 -9.42 -38.83
CA LYS A 4 -1.51 -9.29 -37.40
C LYS A 4 -0.22 -8.85 -36.70
N SER A 5 0.03 -7.54 -36.70
CA SER A 5 1.05 -6.90 -35.86
C SER A 5 0.72 -7.24 -34.41
N SER A 6 1.29 -8.33 -33.90
CA SER A 6 1.25 -8.70 -32.50
C SER A 6 2.05 -7.65 -31.74
N SER A 7 1.37 -6.63 -31.22
CA SER A 7 1.96 -5.77 -30.20
C SER A 7 2.29 -6.67 -29.00
N LYS A 8 3.56 -7.10 -28.90
CA LYS A 8 4.05 -7.90 -27.76
C LYS A 8 4.02 -7.11 -26.45
N PHE A 9 3.86 -5.79 -26.52
CA PHE A 9 3.58 -4.95 -25.37
C PHE A 9 2.08 -4.98 -25.09
N ASN A 10 1.67 -5.87 -24.19
CA ASN A 10 0.32 -5.98 -23.64
C ASN A 10 0.34 -5.60 -22.15
N GLU A 11 -0.83 -5.34 -21.57
CA GLU A 11 -1.01 -5.05 -20.14
C GLU A 11 -0.31 -6.08 -19.24
N ASP A 12 -0.35 -7.36 -19.59
CA ASP A 12 0.32 -8.44 -18.86
C ASP A 12 1.83 -8.25 -18.76
N TRP A 13 2.48 -7.83 -19.85
CA TRP A 13 3.92 -7.57 -19.88
C TRP A 13 4.28 -6.34 -19.06
N LEU A 14 3.43 -5.33 -19.06
CA LEU A 14 3.63 -4.12 -18.27
C LEU A 14 3.49 -4.40 -16.77
N ALA A 15 2.48 -5.21 -16.39
CA ALA A 15 2.34 -5.68 -15.02
C ALA A 15 3.58 -6.47 -14.55
N LEU A 16 4.12 -7.34 -15.41
CA LEU A 16 5.37 -8.07 -15.14
C LEU A 16 6.56 -7.12 -14.95
N ILE A 17 6.73 -6.13 -15.82
CA ILE A 17 7.83 -5.17 -15.75
C ILE A 17 7.73 -4.31 -14.47
N LEU A 18 6.54 -3.80 -14.13
CA LEU A 18 6.34 -2.99 -12.93
C LEU A 18 6.55 -3.82 -11.65
N GLY A 19 6.06 -5.07 -11.62
CA GLY A 19 6.29 -5.99 -10.51
C GLY A 19 7.76 -6.32 -10.33
N LEU A 20 8.47 -6.62 -11.42
CA LEU A 20 9.91 -6.90 -11.40
C LEU A 20 10.72 -5.67 -10.98
N PHE A 21 10.32 -4.47 -11.42
CA PHE A 21 10.93 -3.22 -10.99
C PHE A 21 10.83 -3.02 -9.48
N LEU A 22 9.63 -3.17 -8.89
CA LEU A 22 9.45 -3.06 -7.44
C LEU A 22 10.22 -4.13 -6.66
N PHE A 23 10.29 -5.35 -7.20
CA PHE A 23 11.06 -6.44 -6.62
C PHE A 23 12.56 -6.13 -6.58
N VAL A 24 13.14 -5.68 -7.69
CA VAL A 24 14.56 -5.30 -7.73
C VAL A 24 14.82 -4.10 -6.81
N LEU A 25 13.90 -3.14 -6.74
CA LEU A 25 13.99 -1.98 -5.87
C LEU A 25 14.02 -2.39 -4.38
N SER A 26 13.29 -3.44 -3.98
CA SER A 26 13.31 -3.95 -2.61
C SER A 26 14.57 -4.75 -2.29
N LEU A 27 15.16 -5.45 -3.26
CA LEU A 27 16.42 -6.19 -3.08
C LEU A 27 17.62 -5.30 -2.78
N ILE A 28 17.58 -4.03 -3.17
CA ILE A 28 18.65 -3.06 -2.87
C ILE A 28 18.88 -2.92 -1.35
N MET A 29 17.87 -3.23 -0.53
CA MET A 29 17.99 -3.29 0.92
C MET A 29 19.04 -4.30 1.41
N ILE A 30 19.33 -5.36 0.66
CA ILE A 30 20.37 -6.37 0.99
C ILE A 30 21.76 -5.72 1.02
N PHE A 31 21.97 -4.67 0.23
CA PHE A 31 23.21 -3.89 0.21
C PHE A 31 23.22 -2.76 1.26
N GLY A 32 22.22 -2.71 2.14
CA GLY A 32 22.10 -1.70 3.20
C GLY A 32 21.42 -0.38 2.78
N PHE A 33 20.96 -0.29 1.53
CA PHE A 33 20.27 0.90 1.02
C PHE A 33 18.75 0.73 1.14
N ASP A 34 18.14 1.49 2.02
CA ASP A 34 16.70 1.42 2.30
C ASP A 34 15.90 2.37 1.40
N LEU A 35 15.58 1.96 0.17
CA LEU A 35 14.91 2.82 -0.82
C LEU A 35 13.38 2.88 -0.68
N LEU A 36 12.78 1.96 0.07
CA LEU A 36 11.32 1.82 0.22
C LEU A 36 10.85 1.89 1.68
N GLY A 37 11.75 2.06 2.64
CA GLY A 37 11.43 2.10 4.06
C GLY A 37 10.54 3.27 4.49
N TRP A 38 10.40 4.30 3.65
CA TRP A 38 9.48 5.42 3.84
C TRP A 38 8.04 5.08 3.45
N VAL A 39 7.77 3.92 2.84
CA VAL A 39 6.41 3.44 2.52
C VAL A 39 5.62 3.24 3.80
N VAL A 40 4.33 3.55 3.76
CA VAL A 40 3.47 3.51 4.93
C VAL A 40 3.15 2.09 5.36
N LYS A 41 3.14 1.89 6.66
CA LYS A 41 2.69 0.67 7.33
C LYS A 41 1.62 1.04 8.36
N SER A 42 0.47 0.38 8.23
CA SER A 42 -0.59 0.46 9.23
C SER A 42 -0.32 -0.51 10.38
N HIS A 43 -0.57 -0.05 11.60
CA HIS A 43 -0.41 -0.84 12.82
C HIS A 43 -1.72 -0.94 13.57
N VAL A 44 -1.89 -2.04 14.31
CA VAL A 44 -3.01 -2.17 15.24
C VAL A 44 -2.96 -1.02 16.24
N TRP A 45 -4.08 -0.33 16.43
CA TRP A 45 -4.12 0.93 17.17
C TRP A 45 -5.31 1.01 18.12
N THR A 46 -5.08 1.64 19.27
CA THR A 46 -6.12 2.16 20.18
C THR A 46 -6.24 3.67 20.07
N GLU A 47 -5.11 4.35 19.82
CA GLU A 47 -5.03 5.78 19.54
C GLU A 47 -4.67 6.04 18.08
N LEU A 48 -5.44 6.90 17.41
CA LEU A 48 -5.26 7.23 15.99
C LEU A 48 -3.87 7.75 15.64
N GLY A 49 -3.16 8.42 16.56
CA GLY A 49 -1.80 8.90 16.30
C GLY A 49 -0.77 7.79 16.06
N SER A 50 -1.09 6.55 16.46
CA SER A 50 -0.20 5.39 16.35
C SER A 50 -0.49 4.47 15.16
N CYS A 51 -1.57 4.76 14.41
CA CYS A 51 -2.06 3.85 13.36
C CYS A 51 -1.15 3.80 12.13
N LEU A 52 -0.33 4.83 11.88
CA LEU A 52 0.55 4.92 10.72
C LEU A 52 2.00 5.14 11.12
N LYS A 53 2.90 4.33 10.54
CA LYS A 53 4.34 4.51 10.65
C LYS A 53 5.02 4.16 9.33
N PRO A 54 6.21 4.70 9.06
CA PRO A 54 7.07 4.19 8.00
C PRO A 54 7.41 2.70 8.19
N ALA A 55 7.56 1.96 7.10
CA ALA A 55 7.85 0.54 7.10
C ALA A 55 9.19 0.22 7.79
N SER A 56 10.15 1.14 7.72
CA SER A 56 11.49 0.97 8.27
C SER A 56 11.82 1.97 9.37
N LYS A 57 12.65 1.53 10.32
CA LYS A 57 13.18 2.35 11.41
C LYS A 57 14.14 3.44 10.92
N THR A 58 14.76 3.27 9.75
CA THR A 58 15.62 4.29 9.11
C THR A 58 14.86 5.61 8.94
N TYR A 59 13.55 5.52 8.74
CA TYR A 59 12.67 6.66 8.51
C TYR A 59 11.84 7.04 9.75
N ALA A 60 12.23 6.65 10.97
CA ALA A 60 11.43 6.89 12.17
C ALA A 60 11.12 8.37 12.46
N GLY A 61 11.90 9.32 11.93
CA GLY A 61 11.62 10.76 12.01
C GLY A 61 10.53 11.25 11.05
N LEU A 62 10.10 10.43 10.09
CA LEU A 62 9.06 10.76 9.12
C LEU A 62 7.68 10.44 9.72
N SER A 63 6.75 11.40 9.64
CA SER A 63 5.39 11.18 10.16
C SER A 63 4.65 10.11 9.34
N GLY A 64 3.79 9.33 10.01
CA GLY A 64 2.98 8.31 9.32
C GLY A 64 2.08 8.86 8.22
N LEU A 65 1.57 10.09 8.39
CA LEU A 65 0.80 10.78 7.35
C LEU A 65 1.65 11.16 6.14
N LEU A 66 2.88 11.63 6.36
CA LEU A 66 3.79 11.95 5.26
C LEU A 66 4.22 10.68 4.52
N SER A 67 4.40 9.58 5.26
CA SER A 67 4.63 8.24 4.70
C SER A 67 3.46 7.79 3.81
N LEU A 68 2.23 7.98 4.29
CA LEU A 68 1.01 7.67 3.54
C LEU A 68 0.93 8.49 2.24
N PHE A 69 1.14 9.80 2.33
CA PHE A 69 1.11 10.68 1.17
C PHE A 69 2.22 10.35 0.17
N SER A 70 3.42 10.04 0.65
CA SER A 70 4.55 9.62 -0.20
C SER A 70 4.23 8.31 -0.92
N THR A 71 3.61 7.36 -0.21
CA THR A 71 3.18 6.07 -0.77
C THR A 71 2.14 6.26 -1.86
N TYR A 72 1.12 7.08 -1.57
CA TYR A 72 0.11 7.47 -2.54
C TYR A 72 0.73 8.07 -3.80
N LEU A 73 1.63 9.05 -3.65
CA LEU A 73 2.23 9.75 -4.78
C LEU A 73 3.11 8.81 -5.61
N PHE A 74 3.91 7.96 -4.97
CA PHE A 74 4.74 6.97 -5.63
C PHE A 74 3.92 5.99 -6.45
N LEU A 75 2.88 5.40 -5.85
CA LEU A 75 2.01 4.45 -6.56
C LEU A 75 1.23 5.15 -7.68
N LEU A 76 0.74 6.37 -7.45
CA LEU A 76 0.05 7.14 -8.50
C LEU A 76 0.98 7.39 -9.69
N ILE A 77 2.23 7.83 -9.46
CA ILE A 77 3.21 8.06 -10.53
C ILE A 77 3.52 6.76 -11.27
N LEU A 78 3.76 5.67 -10.53
CA LEU A 78 4.07 4.36 -11.10
C LEU A 78 2.92 3.84 -11.98
N MET A 79 1.69 3.94 -11.48
CA MET A 79 0.49 3.53 -12.20
C MET A 79 0.17 4.45 -13.37
N LEU A 80 0.43 5.75 -13.27
CA LEU A 80 0.29 6.69 -14.39
C LEU A 80 1.31 6.43 -15.48
N ALA A 81 2.56 6.08 -15.14
CA ALA A 81 3.55 5.65 -16.11
C ALA A 81 3.07 4.38 -16.84
N GLY A 82 2.51 3.41 -16.09
CA GLY A 82 1.88 2.23 -16.67
C GLY A 82 0.73 2.55 -17.61
N GLY A 83 -0.21 3.38 -17.17
CA GLY A 83 -1.35 3.83 -17.96
C GLY A 83 -0.95 4.64 -19.19
N ALA A 84 0.12 5.43 -19.12
CA ALA A 84 0.63 6.21 -20.26
C ALA A 84 1.18 5.29 -21.36
N LEU A 85 1.91 4.24 -20.99
CA LEU A 85 2.40 3.22 -21.92
C LEU A 85 1.25 2.45 -22.60
N LEU A 86 0.12 2.28 -21.92
CA LEU A 86 -1.10 1.68 -22.45
C LEU A 86 -2.02 2.69 -23.16
N LYS A 87 -1.61 3.96 -23.31
CA LYS A 87 -2.41 5.06 -23.89
C LYS A 87 -3.77 5.26 -23.20
N ALA A 88 -3.85 4.99 -21.90
CA ALA A 88 -5.05 5.20 -21.10
C ALA A 88 -5.36 6.70 -20.90
N ASN A 89 -6.60 7.00 -20.51
CA ASN A 89 -6.98 8.37 -20.12
C ASN A 89 -6.45 8.68 -18.71
N LEU A 90 -5.26 9.30 -18.65
CA LEU A 90 -4.54 9.56 -17.40
C LEU A 90 -5.34 10.37 -16.37
N LYS A 91 -6.17 11.33 -16.82
CA LYS A 91 -7.00 12.14 -15.91
C LYS A 91 -8.06 11.29 -15.22
N ARG A 92 -8.81 10.50 -16.00
CA ARG A 92 -9.84 9.60 -15.45
C ARG A 92 -9.22 8.52 -14.57
N PHE A 93 -8.08 7.98 -15.01
CA PHE A 93 -7.34 6.99 -14.25
C PHE A 93 -6.86 7.52 -12.89
N ALA A 94 -6.22 8.71 -12.87
CA ALA A 94 -5.76 9.33 -11.63
C ALA A 94 -6.90 9.55 -10.63
N LEU A 95 -8.06 10.04 -11.11
CA LEU A 95 -9.22 10.24 -10.26
C LEU A 95 -9.74 8.93 -9.66
N GLY A 96 -9.89 7.89 -10.48
CA GLY A 96 -10.32 6.57 -10.04
C GLY A 96 -9.34 5.96 -9.03
N PHE A 97 -8.05 5.98 -9.36
CA PHE A 97 -6.99 5.49 -8.47
C PHE A 97 -7.00 6.22 -7.13
N THR A 98 -7.11 7.56 -7.15
CA THR A 98 -7.12 8.38 -5.93
C THR A 98 -8.31 8.03 -5.04
N ALA A 99 -9.51 7.97 -5.61
CA ALA A 99 -10.72 7.63 -4.84
C ALA A 99 -10.61 6.24 -4.22
N VAL A 100 -10.23 5.23 -5.01
CA VAL A 100 -10.07 3.85 -4.52
C VAL A 100 -8.99 3.78 -3.45
N PHE A 101 -7.81 4.38 -3.68
CA PHE A 101 -6.72 4.37 -2.72
C PHE A 101 -7.14 4.90 -1.35
N TRP A 102 -7.75 6.09 -1.29
CA TRP A 102 -8.13 6.70 -0.02
C TRP A 102 -9.26 5.94 0.68
N ILE A 103 -10.27 5.47 -0.05
CA ILE A 103 -11.35 4.66 0.53
C ILE A 103 -10.79 3.35 1.09
N SER A 104 -9.99 2.62 0.30
CA SER A 104 -9.35 1.38 0.74
C SER A 104 -8.48 1.60 1.97
N TYR A 105 -7.71 2.68 2.01
CA TYR A 105 -6.84 2.97 3.13
C TYR A 105 -7.61 3.34 4.41
N ILE A 106 -8.74 4.04 4.29
CA ILE A 106 -9.65 4.29 5.41
C ILE A 106 -10.22 2.97 5.94
N CYS A 107 -10.72 2.09 5.07
CA CYS A 107 -11.20 0.77 5.48
C CYS A 107 -10.10 -0.03 6.18
N TRP A 108 -8.87 0.04 5.68
CA TRP A 108 -7.71 -0.61 6.30
C TRP A 108 -7.41 -0.08 7.70
N ILE A 109 -7.40 1.24 7.89
CA ILE A 109 -7.20 1.86 9.20
C ILE A 109 -8.30 1.42 10.17
N LEU A 110 -9.57 1.44 9.74
CA LEU A 110 -10.69 0.99 10.57
C LEU A 110 -10.54 -0.49 10.96
N GLY A 111 -10.10 -1.33 10.04
CA GLY A 111 -9.85 -2.75 10.28
C GLY A 111 -8.72 -3.00 11.27
N CYS A 112 -7.71 -2.13 11.30
CA CYS A 112 -6.60 -2.18 12.25
C CYS A 112 -6.98 -1.73 13.68
N TRP A 113 -8.23 -1.38 13.95
CA TRP A 113 -8.62 -0.99 15.32
C TRP A 113 -8.44 -2.16 16.30
N ALA A 114 -7.87 -1.91 17.48
CA ALA A 114 -7.44 -2.97 18.39
C ALA A 114 -8.58 -3.94 18.81
N PHE A 115 -9.81 -3.46 19.00
CA PHE A 115 -10.95 -4.34 19.30
C PHE A 115 -11.32 -5.29 18.15
N ILE A 116 -10.89 -4.99 16.93
CA ILE A 116 -11.11 -5.83 15.74
C ILE A 116 -9.88 -6.71 15.51
N ALA A 117 -8.71 -6.07 15.39
CA ALA A 117 -7.49 -6.70 14.90
C ALA A 117 -6.60 -7.33 15.98
N ALA A 118 -6.67 -6.90 17.24
CA ALA A 118 -5.74 -7.42 18.24
C ALA A 118 -5.93 -8.93 18.45
N THR A 119 -4.84 -9.66 18.50
CA THR A 119 -4.84 -11.08 18.83
C THR A 119 -4.79 -11.26 20.35
N PRO A 120 -5.20 -12.42 20.91
CA PRO A 120 -5.24 -12.65 22.36
C PRO A 120 -3.92 -12.36 23.10
N ASN A 121 -2.78 -12.59 22.44
CA ASN A 121 -1.44 -12.30 22.95
C ASN A 121 -1.05 -10.81 22.90
N GLU A 122 -1.76 -9.97 22.15
CA GLU A 122 -1.54 -8.52 22.09
C GLU A 122 -2.52 -7.70 22.94
N LEU A 123 -3.57 -8.33 23.51
CA LEU A 123 -4.57 -7.65 24.35
C LEU A 123 -3.95 -6.84 25.49
N SER A 124 -2.98 -7.42 26.20
CA SER A 124 -2.28 -6.77 27.31
C SER A 124 -1.45 -5.57 26.88
N LYS A 125 -0.87 -5.61 25.67
CA LYS A 125 -0.10 -4.51 25.07
C LYS A 125 -0.99 -3.31 24.73
N PHE A 126 -2.26 -3.55 24.41
CA PHE A 126 -3.24 -2.51 24.08
C PHE A 126 -4.14 -2.12 25.26
N GLY A 127 -4.02 -2.79 26.41
CA GLY A 127 -4.83 -2.50 27.60
C GLY A 127 -6.32 -2.82 27.43
N ILE A 128 -6.67 -3.72 26.52
CA ILE A 128 -8.06 -4.10 26.21
C ILE A 128 -8.38 -5.49 26.75
N GLY A 129 -9.63 -5.70 27.20
CA GLY A 129 -10.07 -6.97 27.79
C GLY A 129 -10.57 -8.00 26.78
N TRP A 130 -10.82 -7.59 25.52
CA TRP A 130 -11.36 -8.46 24.48
C TRP A 130 -11.05 -7.89 23.09
N SER A 131 -11.09 -8.76 22.07
CA SER A 131 -11.00 -8.41 20.65
C SER A 131 -11.70 -9.47 19.79
N LEU A 132 -12.02 -9.13 18.54
CA LEU A 132 -12.54 -10.08 17.55
C LEU A 132 -11.45 -11.00 16.96
N ASN A 133 -10.17 -10.70 17.19
CA ASN A 133 -9.04 -11.51 16.73
C ASN A 133 -9.02 -11.71 15.20
N LEU A 134 -9.40 -10.68 14.45
CA LEU A 134 -9.47 -10.73 12.98
C LEU A 134 -8.17 -10.26 12.31
N THR A 135 -7.15 -9.92 13.10
CA THR A 135 -5.87 -9.35 12.64
C THR A 135 -6.03 -8.05 11.86
N ALA A 136 -4.92 -7.43 11.42
CA ALA A 136 -4.96 -6.22 10.60
C ALA A 136 -5.66 -6.44 9.24
N GLU A 137 -5.81 -7.70 8.82
CA GLU A 137 -6.48 -8.10 7.57
C GLU A 137 -8.00 -7.86 7.59
N ALA A 138 -8.59 -7.57 8.77
CA ALA A 138 -9.98 -7.18 8.89
C ALA A 138 -10.35 -5.96 8.02
N GLY A 139 -9.37 -5.17 7.60
CA GLY A 139 -9.54 -4.09 6.63
C GLY A 139 -10.17 -4.55 5.31
N TYR A 140 -9.88 -5.77 4.85
CA TYR A 140 -10.50 -6.34 3.64
C TYR A 140 -11.99 -6.62 3.83
N ILE A 141 -12.41 -7.02 5.04
CA ILE A 141 -13.81 -7.30 5.36
C ILE A 141 -14.62 -5.99 5.33
N ILE A 142 -14.05 -4.89 5.80
CA ILE A 142 -14.69 -3.57 5.79
C ILE A 142 -14.77 -3.00 4.35
N ALA A 143 -13.87 -3.42 3.47
CA ALA A 143 -13.82 -2.94 2.09
C ALA A 143 -14.78 -3.68 1.13
N LEU A 144 -15.42 -4.77 1.57
CA LEU A 144 -16.41 -5.56 0.82
C LEU A 144 -17.81 -4.97 0.93
#